data_AF-D5BXX6-F1
#
_entry.id   AF-D5BXX6-F1
#
_cell.length_a   1.000
_cell.length_b   1.000
_cell.length_c   1.000
_cell.angle_alpha   90.00
_cell.angle_beta   90.00
_cell.angle_gamma   90.00
#
_symmetry.space_group_name_H-M   'P 1'
#
loop_
_entity.id
_entity.type
_entity.pdbx_description
1 polymer ?
#
loop_
_entity_poly.entity_id
_entity_poly.type
_entity_poly.pdbx_seq_one_letter_code
_entity_poly.pdbx_strand_id
1 'polypeptide(L)'
;MSKDKPINLESVQRYLEKKFDDALDDAYKAMRDFARSMDTTRLAEVAYKLYEKFRPDIPEGKKGWGAEGTLSIDEIKLWGCTNNCVTGDL
;
A
#
# COMPACT_ATOMS: atom_id res chain seq x y z
N MET A 1 -15.36 -6.61 -23.26
CA MET A 1 -14.24 -7.31 -22.60
C MET A 1 -12.96 -6.64 -23.07
N SER A 2 -12.25 -5.93 -22.19
CA SER A 2 -10.98 -5.28 -22.56
C SER A 2 -9.88 -5.86 -21.68
N LYS A 3 -9.35 -7.00 -22.12
CA LYS A 3 -8.16 -7.63 -21.57
C LYS A 3 -6.98 -7.18 -22.45
N ASP A 4 -5.84 -6.85 -21.85
CA ASP A 4 -4.54 -6.59 -22.50
C ASP A 4 -4.22 -5.18 -23.05
N LYS A 5 -4.74 -4.10 -22.46
CA LYS A 5 -4.08 -2.78 -22.64
C LYS A 5 -3.15 -2.50 -21.46
N PRO A 6 -1.87 -2.11 -21.72
CA PRO A 6 -0.98 -1.61 -20.67
C PRO A 6 -1.69 -0.49 -19.91
N ILE A 7 -1.62 -0.56 -18.59
CA ILE A 7 -2.18 0.49 -17.75
C ILE A 7 -1.42 1.79 -18.06
N ASN A 8 -2.15 2.87 -18.36
CA ASN A 8 -1.53 4.16 -18.63
C ASN A 8 -0.98 4.75 -17.31
N LEU A 9 0.35 4.87 -17.23
CA LEU A 9 1.06 5.34 -16.03
C LEU A 9 0.59 6.73 -15.58
N GLU A 10 0.36 7.64 -16.52
CA GLU A 10 -0.06 9.01 -16.24
C GLU A 10 -1.48 9.05 -15.66
N SER A 11 -2.36 8.14 -16.11
CA SER A 11 -3.71 8.00 -15.55
C SER A 11 -3.70 7.42 -14.13
N VAL A 12 -2.76 6.51 -13.83
CA VAL A 12 -2.56 5.96 -12.49
C VAL A 12 -2.02 7.03 -11.56
N GLN A 13 -0.98 7.76 -11.99
CA GLN A 13 -0.37 8.83 -11.21
C GLN A 13 -1.41 9.87 -10.79
N ARG A 14 -2.19 10.39 -11.76
CA ARG A 14 -3.25 11.37 -11.49
C ARG A 14 -4.34 10.84 -10.55
N TYR A 15 -4.65 9.55 -10.63
CA TYR A 15 -5.61 8.92 -9.73
C TYR A 15 -5.07 8.84 -8.31
N LEU A 16 -3.80 8.47 -8.15
CA LEU A 16 -3.12 8.42 -6.85
C LEU A 16 -3.01 9.82 -6.24
N GLU A 17 -2.57 10.82 -7.02
CA GLU A 17 -2.51 12.22 -6.58
C GLU A 17 -3.89 12.70 -6.11
N LYS A 18 -4.96 12.38 -6.84
CA LYS A 18 -6.31 12.75 -6.44
C LYS A 18 -6.79 12.04 -5.16
N LYS A 19 -6.35 10.82 -4.91
CA LYS A 19 -6.82 10.00 -3.78
C LYS A 19 -6.03 10.19 -2.51
N PHE A 20 -4.74 10.45 -2.64
CA PHE A 20 -3.83 10.64 -1.52
C PHE A 20 -3.54 12.11 -1.26
N ASP A 21 -3.78 13.00 -2.22
CA ASP A 21 -3.51 14.44 -2.11
C ASP A 21 -2.08 14.67 -1.61
N ASP A 22 -1.89 15.55 -0.62
CA ASP A 22 -0.59 15.82 0.00
C ASP A 22 0.04 14.60 0.69
N ALA A 23 -0.72 13.53 0.97
CA ALA A 23 -0.22 12.33 1.66
C ALA A 23 0.41 11.29 0.71
N LEU A 24 0.42 11.52 -0.62
CA LEU A 24 0.92 10.54 -1.59
C LEU A 24 2.40 10.23 -1.37
N ASP A 25 3.22 11.26 -1.18
CA ASP A 25 4.66 11.11 -1.00
C ASP A 25 5.00 10.34 0.27
N ASP A 26 4.28 10.61 1.36
CA ASP A 26 4.43 9.90 2.63
C ASP A 26 4.01 8.43 2.53
N ALA A 27 2.89 8.15 1.85
CA ALA A 27 2.43 6.79 1.61
C ALA A 27 3.44 6.01 0.74
N TYR A 28 3.94 6.63 -0.33
CA TYR A 28 4.94 6.03 -1.21
C TYR A 28 6.24 5.74 -0.46
N LYS A 29 6.72 6.69 0.34
CA LYS A 29 7.92 6.53 1.16
C LYS A 29 7.76 5.39 2.17
N ALA A 30 6.65 5.35 2.90
CA ALA A 30 6.39 4.29 3.89
C ALA A 30 6.36 2.90 3.24
N MET A 31 5.69 2.74 2.10
CA MET A 31 5.67 1.46 1.37
C MET A 31 7.05 1.06 0.85
N ARG A 32 7.84 2.02 0.38
CA ARG A 32 9.21 1.77 -0.10
C ARG A 32 10.13 1.32 1.03
N ASP A 33 10.07 1.99 2.17
CA ASP A 33 10.88 1.66 3.34
C ASP A 33 10.45 0.30 3.93
N PHE A 34 9.14 0.03 3.98
CA PHE A 34 8.61 -1.28 4.30
C PHE A 34 9.15 -2.38 3.36
N ALA A 35 9.05 -2.20 2.04
CA ALA A 35 9.50 -3.19 1.08
C ALA A 35 11.02 -3.45 1.17
N ARG A 36 11.81 -2.42 1.49
CA ARG A 36 13.26 -2.53 1.71
C ARG A 36 13.62 -3.23 3.02
N SER A 37 12.73 -3.21 4.00
CA SER A 37 12.94 -3.90 5.28
C SER A 37 12.84 -5.43 5.16
N MET A 38 12.36 -5.97 4.03
CA MET A 38 12.17 -7.40 3.83
C MET A 38 12.99 -7.93 2.66
N ASP A 39 13.43 -9.19 2.77
CA ASP A 39 13.97 -9.90 1.61
C ASP A 39 12.91 -10.04 0.51
N THR A 40 13.31 -9.92 -0.75
CA THR A 40 12.42 -9.96 -1.91
C THR A 40 11.67 -11.29 -2.06
N THR A 41 12.28 -12.42 -1.72
CA THR A 41 11.63 -13.74 -1.76
C THR A 41 10.57 -13.82 -0.67
N ARG A 42 10.92 -13.37 0.54
CA ARG A 42 9.97 -13.32 1.65
C ARG A 42 8.80 -12.39 1.35
N LEU A 43 9.07 -11.22 0.77
CA LEU A 43 8.04 -10.27 0.36
C LEU A 43 7.09 -10.91 -0.66
N ALA A 44 7.60 -11.64 -1.65
CA ALA A 44 6.77 -12.34 -2.63
C ALA A 44 5.83 -13.38 -1.98
N GLU A 45 6.31 -14.11 -0.97
CA GLU A 45 5.49 -15.08 -0.24
C GLU A 45 4.36 -14.45 0.57
N VAL A 46 4.60 -13.27 1.16
CA VAL A 46 3.63 -12.63 2.07
C VAL A 46 2.86 -11.47 1.43
N ALA A 47 3.18 -11.07 0.20
CA ALA A 47 2.62 -9.90 -0.48
C ALA A 47 1.08 -9.90 -0.46
N TYR A 48 0.45 -11.04 -0.72
CA TYR A 48 -1.01 -11.15 -0.69
C TYR A 48 -1.59 -10.88 0.70
N LYS A 49 -0.99 -11.46 1.75
CA LYS A 49 -1.42 -11.26 3.15
C LYS A 49 -1.22 -9.81 3.59
N LEU A 50 -0.15 -9.16 3.12
CA LEU A 50 0.12 -7.76 3.40
C LEU A 50 -0.90 -6.86 2.71
N TYR A 51 -1.21 -7.14 1.45
CA TYR A 51 -2.28 -6.46 0.72
C TYR A 51 -3.63 -6.61 1.44
N GLU A 52 -3.96 -7.80 1.95
CA GLU A 52 -5.18 -8.03 2.74
C GLU A 52 -5.21 -7.26 4.07
N LYS A 53 -4.07 -6.88 4.63
CA LYS A 53 -3.99 -6.05 5.84
C LYS A 53 -4.08 -4.57 5.53
N PHE A 54 -3.45 -4.12 4.45
CA PHE A 54 -3.45 -2.71 4.06
C PHE A 54 -4.71 -2.28 3.32
N ARG A 55 -5.46 -3.22 2.74
CA ARG A 55 -6.72 -2.87 2.07
C ARG A 55 -7.64 -2.16 3.07
N PRO A 56 -8.19 -0.99 2.72
CA PRO A 56 -9.18 -0.36 3.55
C PRO A 56 -10.39 -1.25 3.77
N ASP A 57 -10.95 -1.22 4.97
CA ASP A 57 -12.18 -1.94 5.27
C ASP A 57 -13.34 -1.34 4.45
N ILE A 58 -14.13 -2.21 3.82
CA ILE A 58 -15.27 -1.80 2.99
C ILE A 58 -16.53 -2.19 3.75
N PRO A 59 -17.33 -1.23 4.23
CA PRO A 59 -18.54 -1.55 4.98
C PRO A 59 -19.50 -2.41 4.14
N GLU A 60 -20.07 -3.43 4.78
CA GLU A 60 -21.03 -4.34 4.18
C GLU A 60 -22.21 -3.55 3.59
N GLY A 61 -22.52 -3.81 2.31
CA GLY A 61 -23.62 -3.16 1.59
C GLY A 61 -23.19 -2.15 0.52
N LYS A 62 -21.92 -1.73 0.46
CA LYS A 62 -21.41 -0.96 -0.69
C LYS A 62 -20.99 -1.90 -1.83
N LYS A 63 -21.84 -1.99 -2.87
CA LYS A 63 -21.51 -2.72 -4.11
C LYS A 63 -20.37 -2.00 -4.85
N GLY A 64 -19.21 -2.64 -4.94
CA GLY A 64 -18.15 -2.23 -5.87
C GLY A 64 -16.74 -2.49 -5.35
N TRP A 65 -15.88 -3.07 -6.20
CA TRP A 65 -14.42 -3.02 -6.04
C TRP A 65 -13.98 -1.56 -6.26
N GLY A 66 -14.02 -0.74 -5.22
CA GLY A 66 -13.72 0.70 -5.33
C GLY A 66 -14.40 1.60 -4.31
N ALA A 67 -14.96 1.05 -3.22
CA ALA A 67 -15.36 1.87 -2.10
C ALA A 67 -14.12 2.54 -1.49
N GLU A 68 -14.22 3.84 -1.26
CA GLU A 68 -13.19 4.60 -0.58
C GLU A 68 -13.12 4.16 0.88
N GLY A 69 -11.90 3.93 1.36
CA GLY A 69 -11.64 3.65 2.76
C GLY A 69 -10.27 4.20 3.15
N THR A 70 -10.05 4.27 4.45
CA THR A 70 -8.84 4.87 5.01
C THR A 70 -7.66 3.89 4.96
N LEU A 71 -6.55 4.34 4.39
CA LEU A 71 -5.26 3.67 4.51
C LEU A 71 -4.46 4.33 5.63
N SER A 72 -4.06 3.54 6.64
CA SER A 72 -3.20 4.05 7.71
C SER A 72 -1.73 3.95 7.33
N ILE A 73 -1.09 5.11 7.12
CA ILE A 73 0.37 5.18 6.87
C ILE A 73 1.16 4.72 8.10
N ASP A 74 0.65 4.97 9.30
CA ASP A 74 1.30 4.58 10.55
C ASP A 74 1.31 3.05 10.73
N GLU A 75 0.25 2.37 10.29
CA GLU A 75 0.25 0.90 10.28
C GLU A 75 1.31 0.36 9.33
N ILE A 76 1.47 0.93 8.12
CA ILE A 76 2.51 0.53 7.17
C ILE A 76 3.90 0.70 7.80
N LYS A 77 4.16 1.83 8.45
CA LYS A 77 5.43 2.11 9.15
C LYS A 77 5.68 1.12 10.29
N LEU A 78 4.67 0.83 11.11
CA LEU A 78 4.75 -0.13 12.21
C LEU A 78 5.05 -1.56 11.71
N TRP A 79 4.45 -1.97 10.60
CA TRP A 79 4.72 -3.27 9.97
C TRP A 79 6.13 -3.37 9.39
N GLY A 80 6.71 -2.27 8.91
CA GLY A 80 8.11 -2.25 8.46
C GLY A 80 9.08 -2.40 9.64
N CYS A 81 8.74 -1.73 10.75
CA CYS A 81 9.48 -1.82 12.00
C CYS A 81 9.42 -3.24 12.60
N THR A 82 8.25 -3.87 12.69
CA THR A 82 8.13 -5.21 13.32
C THR A 82 8.85 -6.34 12.60
N ASN A 83 9.11 -6.21 11.29
CA ASN A 83 9.85 -7.24 10.52
C ASN A 83 11.37 -7.03 10.52
N ASN A 84 11.88 -5.85 10.93
CA ASN A 84 13.32 -5.58 10.88
C ASN A 84 13.82 -4.50 11.86
N CYS A 85 13.12 -4.24 12.97
CA CYS A 85 13.62 -3.41 14.06
C CYS A 85 14.80 -4.11 14.73
N VAL A 86 15.99 -3.93 14.17
CA VAL A 86 17.19 -3.81 14.97
C VAL A 86 17.05 -2.44 15.67
N THR A 87 16.74 -2.49 16.96
CA THR A 87 16.71 -1.32 17.85
C THR A 87 18.04 -0.58 17.81
N GLY A 88 18.02 0.66 17.36
CA GLY A 88 19.10 1.66 17.36
C GLY A 88 18.74 2.69 16.30
N ASP A 89 18.31 3.92 16.60
CA ASP A 89 18.67 4.80 17.70
C ASP A 89 17.49 5.74 18.01
N LEU A 90 17.20 5.90 19.31
CA LEU A 90 16.58 7.10 19.89
C LEU A 90 17.72 7.98 20.42
#